data_AF-A0A7W1PT68-F1
#
_entry.id   AF-A0A7W1PT68-F1
#
_cell.length_a   1.000
_cell.length_b   1.000
_cell.length_c   1.000
_cell.angle_alpha   90.00
_cell.angle_beta   90.00
_cell.angle_gamma   90.00
#
_symmetry.space_group_name_H-M   'P 1'
#
loop_
_entity.id
_entity.type
_entity.pdbx_description
1 polymer ?
#
loop_
_entity_poly.entity_id
_entity_poly.type
_entity_poly.pdbx_seq_one_letter_code
_entity_poly.pdbx_strand_id
1 'polypeptide(L)' 'VGDSASNIITPLMPYFPLVVIFCQRYVKKTGIGTLVAMMLPFSIVFLVAWSAFLLLYWKLGIPLGLQSSYTYFMN' A
#
# COMPACT_ATOMS: atom_id res chain seq x y z
N VAL A 1 -6.54 -3.38 -0.69
CA VAL A 1 -5.39 -3.72 0.20
C VAL A 1 -4.11 -3.85 -0.61
N GLY A 2 -3.99 -4.89 -1.46
CA GLY A 2 -2.76 -5.11 -2.24
C GLY A 2 -2.48 -4.03 -3.28
N ASP A 3 -3.48 -3.63 -4.07
CA ASP A 3 -3.31 -2.61 -5.12
C ASP A 3 -2.78 -1.28 -4.57
N SER A 4 -3.41 -0.76 -3.51
CA SER A 4 -3.03 0.49 -2.86
C SER A 4 -1.61 0.47 -2.28
N ALA A 5 -1.14 -0.70 -1.82
CA ALA A 5 0.16 -0.83 -1.20
C ALA A 5 1.30 -0.98 -2.24
N SER A 6 1.01 -1.62 -3.37
CA SER A 6 1.93 -1.74 -4.51
C SER A 6 2.11 -0.40 -5.22
N ASN A 7 1.05 0.40 -5.35
CA ASN A 7 1.10 1.71 -6.02
C ASN A 7 2.08 2.71 -5.39
N ILE A 8 2.47 2.53 -4.13
CA ILE A 8 3.46 3.39 -3.44
C ILE A 8 4.90 3.08 -3.90
N ILE A 9 5.21 1.83 -4.25
CA ILE A 9 6.57 1.43 -4.66
C ILE A 9 6.76 1.56 -6.17
N THR A 10 5.69 1.44 -6.97
CA THR A 10 5.82 1.34 -8.42
C THR A 10 6.41 2.64 -9.02
N PRO A 11 7.65 2.61 -9.55
CA PRO A 11 8.29 3.79 -10.13
C PRO A 11 7.64 4.24 -11.45
N LEU A 12 6.64 3.48 -11.93
CA LEU A 12 5.86 3.76 -13.13
C LEU A 12 4.66 4.71 -12.88
N MET A 13 4.41 5.12 -11.64
CA MET A 13 3.34 6.08 -11.35
C MET A 13 3.70 7.43 -11.99
N PRO A 14 2.81 8.06 -12.79
CA PRO A 14 3.11 9.30 -13.52
C PRO A 14 3.52 10.47 -12.62
N TYR A 15 3.20 10.41 -11.32
CA TYR A 15 3.59 11.40 -10.31
C TYR A 15 4.99 11.17 -9.71
N PHE A 16 5.62 10.02 -9.96
CA PHE A 16 6.91 9.67 -9.38
C PHE A 16 8.03 10.69 -9.67
N PRO A 17 8.20 11.19 -10.92
CA PRO A 17 9.21 12.22 -11.22
C PRO A 17 8.98 13.53 -10.45
N LEU A 18 7.71 13.91 -10.24
CA LEU A 18 7.35 15.14 -9.52
C LEU A 18 7.73 15.04 -8.03
N VAL A 19 7.51 13.86 -7.41
CA VAL A 19 7.95 13.57 -6.04
C VAL A 19 9.48 13.58 -5.92
N VAL A 20 10.19 13.03 -6.92
CA VAL A 20 11.67 13.08 -6.95
C VAL A 20 12.18 14.51 -7.00
N ILE A 21 11.62 15.36 -7.87
CA ILE A 21 12.00 16.78 -7.96
C ILE A 21 11.74 17.52 -6.64
N PHE A 22 10.60 17.25 -5.99
CA PHE A 22 10.30 17.82 -4.67
C PHE A 22 11.31 17.37 -3.61
N CYS A 23 11.67 16.08 -3.55
CA CYS A 23 12.70 15.59 -2.63
C CYS A 23 14.07 16.18 -2.93
N GLN A 24 14.44 16.31 -4.20
CA GLN A 24 15.71 16.92 -4.62
C GLN A 24 15.82 18.40 -4.25
N ARG A 25 14.70 19.10 -4.12
CA ARG A 25 14.67 20.49 -3.62
C ARG A 25 15.22 20.61 -2.19
N TYR A 26 14.96 19.63 -1.34
CA TYR A 26 15.40 19.63 0.07
C TYR A 26 16.70 18.83 0.28
N VAL A 27 16.89 17.73 -0.46
CA VAL A 27 18.06 16.85 -0.33
C VAL A 27 18.61 16.53 -1.72
N LYS A 28 19.59 17.33 -2.17
CA LYS A 28 20.18 17.29 -3.53
C LYS A 28 20.85 15.96 -3.92
N LYS A 29 21.18 15.09 -2.94
CA LYS A 29 21.78 13.77 -3.19
C LYS A 29 20.74 12.65 -3.43
N THR A 30 19.45 12.94 -3.35
CA THR A 30 18.38 11.93 -3.46
C THR A 30 18.12 11.59 -4.92
N GLY A 31 18.33 10.33 -5.29
CA GLY A 31 17.98 9.79 -6.60
C GLY A 31 16.69 8.96 -6.57
N ILE A 32 16.29 8.45 -7.74
CA ILE A 32 15.16 7.54 -7.93
C ILE A 32 15.26 6.34 -6.97
N GLY A 33 16.42 5.67 -6.93
CA GLY A 33 16.66 4.52 -6.08
C GLY A 33 16.64 4.85 -4.58
N THR A 34 17.11 6.04 -4.18
CA THR A 34 17.09 6.48 -2.77
C THR A 34 15.65 6.69 -2.29
N LEU A 35 14.81 7.26 -3.15
CA LEU A 35 13.40 7.48 -2.85
C LEU A 35 12.64 6.16 -2.74
N VAL A 36 12.86 5.25 -3.69
CA VAL A 36 12.28 3.90 -3.66
C VAL A 36 12.73 3.13 -2.42
N ALA A 37 14.03 3.16 -2.08
CA ALA A 37 14.56 2.50 -0.88
C ALA A 37 13.98 3.09 0.41
N MET A 38 13.73 4.41 0.47
CA MET A 38 13.06 5.05 1.60
C MET A 38 11.60 4.64 1.73
N MET A 39 10.90 4.49 0.60
CA MET A 39 9.47 4.15 0.53
C MET A 39 9.21 2.65 0.73
N LEU A 40 10.18 1.79 0.43
CA LEU A 40 10.11 0.33 0.57
C LEU A 40 9.68 -0.13 1.99
N PRO A 41 10.33 0.30 3.09
CA PRO A 41 9.91 -0.12 4.43
C PRO A 41 8.49 0.35 4.77
N PHE A 42 8.07 1.54 4.32
CA PHE A 42 6.71 2.03 4.53
C PHE A 42 5.67 1.14 3.84
N SER A 43 5.93 0.74 2.59
CA SER A 43 5.01 -0.14 1.88
C SER A 43 4.93 -1.54 2.50
N ILE A 44 6.04 -2.09 3.00
CA ILE A 44 6.02 -3.37 3.73
C ILE A 44 5.18 -3.26 5.01
N VAL A 45 5.40 -2.22 5.82
CA VAL A 45 4.63 -2.00 7.05
C VAL A 45 3.15 -1.82 6.73
N PHE A 46 2.84 -1.04 5.68
CA PHE A 46 1.47 -0.82 5.24
C PHE A 46 0.81 -2.12 4.76
N LEU A 47 1.51 -2.94 3.96
CA LEU A 47 1.02 -4.25 3.54
C LEU A 47 0.69 -5.14 4.72
N VAL A 48 1.60 -5.25 5.69
CA VAL A 48 1.43 -6.11 6.87
C VAL A 48 0.29 -5.59 7.75
N ALA A 49 0.29 -4.29 8.08
CA ALA A 49 -0.72 -3.68 8.92
C ALA A 49 -2.12 -3.79 8.30
N TRP A 50 -2.23 -3.53 6.99
CA TRP A 50 -3.53 -3.55 6.31
C TRP A 50 -4.04 -4.98 6.08
N SER A 51 -3.15 -5.93 5.84
CA SER A 51 -3.50 -7.36 5.80
C SER A 51 -3.95 -7.85 7.17
N ALA A 52 -3.22 -7.49 8.23
CA ALA A 52 -3.58 -7.84 9.60
C ALA A 52 -4.93 -7.23 10.01
N PHE A 53 -5.18 -5.97 9.65
CA PHE A 53 -6.46 -5.30 9.86
C PHE A 53 -7.61 -6.06 9.18
N LEU A 54 -7.44 -6.46 7.92
CA LEU A 54 -8.46 -7.21 7.18
C LEU A 54 -8.74 -8.58 7.81
N LEU A 55 -7.69 -9.30 8.23
CA LEU A 55 -7.83 -10.59 8.92
C LEU A 55 -8.52 -10.45 10.27
N LEU A 56 -8.19 -9.40 11.03
CA LEU A 56 -8.85 -9.10 12.30
C LEU A 56 -10.33 -8.77 12.07
N TYR A 57 -10.61 -7.89 11.11
CA TYR A 57 -11.98 -7.51 10.75
C TYR A 57 -12.82 -8.71 10.31
N TRP A 58 -12.23 -9.64 9.55
CA TRP A 58 -12.88 -10.89 9.16
C TRP A 58 -13.16 -11.79 10.37
N LYS A 59 -12.23 -11.89 11.33
CA LYS A 59 -12.45 -12.65 12.58
C LYS A 59 -13.53 -12.05 13.47
N LEU A 60 -13.71 -10.72 13.48
CA LEU A 60 -14.80 -10.08 14.20
C LEU A 60 -16.18 -10.32 13.56
N GLY A 61 -16.24 -10.91 12.35
CA GLY A 61 -17.49 -11.25 11.69
C GLY A 61 -18.30 -10.02 11.25
N ILE A 62 -17.69 -8.84 11.23
CA ILE A 62 -18.35 -7.61 10.80
C ILE A 62 -18.48 -7.66 9.28
N PRO A 63 -19.68 -7.48 8.71
CA PRO A 63 -19.85 -7.45 7.27
C PRO A 63 -19.00 -6.32 6.67
N LEU A 64 -18.14 -6.64 5.71
CA LEU A 64 -17.34 -5.67 4.96
C LEU A 64 -18.22 -4.74 4.10
N GLY A 65 -19.51 -5.07 3.92
CA GLY A 65 -20.52 -4.26 3.25
C GLY A 65 -21.92 -4.87 3.35
N LEU A 66 -22.94 -4.08 2.98
CA LEU A 66 -24.31 -4.58 2.80
C LEU A 66 -24.30 -5.70 1.75
N GLN A 67 -24.94 -6.84 2.05
CA GLN A 67 -24.91 -8.07 1.22
C GLN A 67 -23.55 -8.80 1.09
N SER A 68 -22.55 -8.53 1.94
CA SER A 68 -21.31 -9.29 1.99
C SER A 68 -21.48 -10.63 2.74
N SER A 69 -22.14 -11.61 2.13
CA SER A 69 -22.23 -12.98 2.68
C SER A 69 -20.92 -13.72 2.48
N TYR A 70 -20.23 -14.09 3.57
CA TYR A 70 -18.99 -14.92 3.55
C TYR A 70 -19.25 -16.41 3.38
N THR A 71 -20.50 -16.80 3.12
CA THR A 71 -20.91 -18.19 2.98
C THR A 71 -20.64 -18.65 1.55
N TYR A 72 -19.55 -19.40 1.36
CA TYR A 72 -19.45 -20.31 0.23
C TYR A 72 -20.47 -21.42 0.45
N PHE A 73 -21.60 -21.38 -0.26
CA PHE A 73 -22.47 -22.55 -0.38
C PHE A 73 -21.68 -23.60 -1.15
N MET A 74 -21.08 -24.55 -0.43
CA MET A 74 -20.58 -25.77 -1.03
C MET A 74 -21.81 -26.65 -1.27
N ASN A 75 -22.28 -26.68 -2.52
CA ASN A 75 -23.19 -27.71 -3.02
C ASN A 75 -22.53 -28.38 -4.22
#